data_AF-A0A9E4S4S9-F1
#
_entry.id   AF-A0A9E4S4S9-F1
#
_cell.length_a   1.000
_cell.length_b   1.000
_cell.length_c   1.000
_cell.angle_alpha   90.00
_cell.angle_beta   90.00
_cell.angle_gamma   90.00
#
_symmetry.space_group_name_H-M   'P 1'
#
loop_
_entity.id
_entity.type
_entity.pdbx_description
1 polymer ?
#
loop_
_entity_poly.entity_id
_entity_poly.type
_entity_poly.pdbx_seq_one_letter_code
_entity_poly.pdbx_strand_id
1 'polypeptide(L)'
;MTISWRVAAAALDAGTAVFAAINAAYFVTRLAGSGHEPEGRRAAVFVLAVVGLGALIEALLLLATFAASDSSPLLSSPQWATTRLLACVGSGGICALILRRAAEEG
;
A
#
# COMPACT_ATOMS: atom_id res chain seq x y z
N MET A 1 -25.85 -5.17 -11.76
CA MET A 1 -25.18 -5.75 -10.57
C MET A 1 -24.76 -4.61 -9.66
N THR A 2 -25.36 -4.47 -8.48
CA THR A 2 -24.89 -3.54 -7.45
C THR A 2 -23.69 -4.17 -6.75
N ILE A 3 -22.47 -3.66 -7.00
CA ILE A 3 -21.29 -4.10 -6.25
C ILE A 3 -21.53 -3.74 -4.78
N SER A 4 -21.45 -4.73 -3.90
CA SER A 4 -21.48 -4.52 -2.45
C SER A 4 -20.25 -3.70 -2.04
N TRP A 5 -20.44 -2.65 -1.24
CA TRP A 5 -19.34 -1.82 -0.73
C TRP A 5 -18.26 -2.63 -0.01
N ARG A 6 -18.65 -3.76 0.61
CA ARG A 6 -17.70 -4.72 1.21
C ARG A 6 -16.73 -5.29 0.18
N VAL A 7 -17.24 -5.69 -0.98
CA VAL A 7 -16.43 -6.28 -2.06
C VAL A 7 -15.52 -5.22 -2.67
N ALA A 8 -16.02 -3.99 -2.86
CA ALA A 8 -15.20 -2.89 -3.33
C ALA A 8 -14.05 -2.57 -2.36
N ALA A 9 -14.34 -2.47 -1.05
CA ALA A 9 -13.32 -2.22 -0.03
C ALA A 9 -12.27 -3.34 0.02
N ALA A 10 -12.68 -4.61 -0.01
CA ALA A 10 -11.75 -5.74 -0.03
C ALA A 10 -10.86 -5.74 -1.28
N ALA A 11 -11.40 -5.40 -2.46
CA ALA A 11 -10.61 -5.26 -3.67
C ALA A 11 -9.58 -4.11 -3.56
N LEU A 12 -9.96 -2.99 -2.94
CA LEU A 12 -9.07 -1.87 -2.68
C LEU A 12 -7.97 -2.22 -1.68
N ASP A 13 -8.27 -3.00 -0.63
CA ASP A 13 -7.27 -3.50 0.32
C ASP A 13 -6.31 -4.47 -0.35
N ALA A 14 -6.80 -5.37 -1.21
CA ALA A 14 -5.94 -6.25 -2.00
C ALA A 14 -5.00 -5.47 -2.94
N GLY A 15 -5.53 -4.47 -3.64
CA GLY A 15 -4.71 -3.57 -4.47
C GLY A 15 -3.67 -2.80 -3.65
N THR A 16 -4.08 -2.28 -2.49
CA THR A 16 -3.18 -1.57 -1.56
C THR A 16 -2.07 -2.49 -1.09
N ALA A 17 -2.37 -3.74 -0.71
CA ALA A 17 -1.36 -4.72 -0.29
C ALA A 17 -0.32 -4.96 -1.40
N VAL A 18 -0.75 -5.13 -2.64
CA VAL A 18 0.18 -5.33 -3.78
C VAL A 18 1.08 -4.12 -3.97
N PHE A 19 0.52 -2.91 -4.04
CA PHE A 19 1.33 -1.69 -4.21
C PHE A 19 2.25 -1.43 -3.03
N ALA A 20 1.76 -1.62 -1.80
CA ALA A 20 2.54 -1.45 -0.59
C ALA A 20 3.70 -2.45 -0.52
N ALA A 21 3.49 -3.71 -0.94
CA ALA A 21 4.55 -4.71 -1.03
C ALA A 21 5.64 -4.31 -2.04
N ILE A 22 5.25 -3.81 -3.23
CA ILE A 22 6.20 -3.33 -4.24
C ILE A 22 7.00 -2.13 -3.69
N ASN A 23 6.31 -1.16 -3.10
CA ASN A 23 6.93 0.02 -2.50
C ASN A 23 7.92 -0.38 -1.40
N ALA A 24 7.50 -1.25 -0.47
CA ALA A 24 8.34 -1.74 0.61
C ALA A 24 9.57 -2.47 0.08
N ALA A 25 9.40 -3.40 -0.86
CA ALA A 25 10.51 -4.13 -1.47
C ALA A 25 11.51 -3.18 -2.15
N TYR A 26 11.02 -2.19 -2.90
CA TYR A 26 11.86 -1.18 -3.53
C TYR A 26 12.66 -0.36 -2.51
N PHE A 27 12.02 0.18 -1.48
CA PHE A 27 12.73 1.01 -0.51
C PHE A 27 13.66 0.21 0.39
N VAL A 28 13.32 -1.04 0.73
CA VAL A 28 14.21 -1.95 1.48
C VAL A 28 15.46 -2.29 0.66
N THR A 29 15.29 -2.67 -0.61
CA THR A 29 16.43 -2.96 -1.51
C THR A 29 17.29 -1.72 -1.74
N ARG A 30 16.66 -0.56 -1.93
CA ARG A 30 17.38 0.71 -2.06
C ARG A 30 18.15 1.05 -0.79
N LEU A 31 17.56 0.85 0.40
CA LEU A 31 18.24 1.09 1.67
C LEU A 31 19.49 0.21 1.83
N ALA A 32 19.41 -1.06 1.43
CA ALA A 32 20.55 -1.98 1.43
C ALA A 32 21.69 -1.53 0.50
N GLY A 33 21.36 -0.89 -0.63
CA GLY A 33 22.33 -0.34 -1.58
C GLY A 33 22.78 1.11 -1.32
N SER A 34 22.25 1.79 -0.28
CA SER A 34 22.40 3.25 -0.08
C SER A 34 23.75 3.69 0.53
N GLY A 35 24.84 2.95 0.33
CA GLY A 35 26.12 3.16 1.01
C GLY A 35 26.74 4.57 0.86
N HIS A 36 26.34 5.33 -0.16
CA HIS A 36 26.85 6.68 -0.47
C HIS A 36 25.78 7.78 -0.54
N GLU A 37 24.52 7.48 -0.16
CA GLU A 37 23.45 8.50 -0.20
C GLU A 37 23.56 9.48 1.00
N PRO A 38 23.25 10.77 0.83
CA PRO A 38 23.20 11.73 1.93
C PRO A 38 22.28 11.27 3.07
N GLU A 39 22.64 11.55 4.32
CA GLU A 39 21.92 11.08 5.52
C GLU A 39 20.40 11.36 5.46
N GLY A 40 20.02 12.58 5.05
CA GLY A 40 18.61 12.95 4.91
C GLY A 40 17.84 12.12 3.89
N ARG A 41 18.48 11.73 2.78
CA ARG A 41 17.86 10.87 1.78
C ARG A 41 17.75 9.43 2.27
N ARG A 42 18.76 8.93 2.97
CA ARG A 42 18.73 7.60 3.58
C ARG A 42 17.62 7.49 4.63
N ALA A 43 17.44 8.52 5.45
CA ALA A 43 16.34 8.60 6.41
C ALA A 43 14.97 8.59 5.71
N ALA A 44 14.80 9.36 4.63
CA ALA A 44 13.57 9.36 3.86
C ALA A 44 13.25 7.98 3.26
N VAL A 45 14.23 7.29 2.67
CA VAL A 45 14.08 5.92 2.15
C VAL A 45 13.68 4.95 3.25
N PHE A 46 14.30 5.06 4.44
CA PHE A 46 13.93 4.23 5.59
C PHE A 46 12.48 4.47 6.03
N VAL A 47 12.07 5.74 6.17
CA VAL A 47 10.68 6.09 6.54
C VAL A 47 9.70 5.54 5.50
N LEU A 48 10.00 5.67 4.21
CA LEU A 48 9.16 5.13 3.14
C LEU A 48 9.08 3.60 3.16
N ALA A 49 10.17 2.90 3.51
CA ALA A 49 10.15 1.45 3.71
C ALA A 49 9.25 1.05 4.89
N VAL A 50 9.35 1.74 6.03
CA VAL A 50 8.52 1.49 7.21
C VAL A 50 7.04 1.77 6.90
N VAL A 51 6.74 2.90 6.25
CA VAL A 51 5.36 3.25 5.84
C VAL A 51 4.80 2.21 4.86
N GLY A 52 5.60 1.76 3.89
CA GLY A 52 5.20 0.70 2.95
C GLY A 52 4.88 -0.63 3.66
N LEU A 53 5.73 -1.05 4.60
CA LEU A 53 5.48 -2.25 5.42
C LEU A 53 4.24 -2.10 6.30
N GLY A 54 4.06 -0.94 6.93
CA GLY A 54 2.88 -0.64 7.73
C GLY A 54 1.60 -0.71 6.92
N ALA A 55 1.57 -0.10 5.73
CA ALA A 55 0.43 -0.15 4.82
C ALA A 55 0.14 -1.59 4.33
N LEU A 56 1.19 -2.38 4.08
CA LEU A 56 1.03 -3.80 3.73
C LEU A 56 0.38 -4.59 4.87
N ILE A 57 0.92 -4.45 6.09
CA ILE A 57 0.39 -5.14 7.28
C ILE A 57 -1.07 -4.74 7.52
N GLU A 58 -1.38 -3.44 7.49
CA GLU A 58 -2.74 -2.94 7.65
C GLU A 58 -3.69 -3.57 6.62
N ALA A 59 -3.33 -3.52 5.33
CA ALA A 59 -4.15 -4.06 4.26
C ALA A 59 -4.39 -5.58 4.42
N LEU A 60 -3.37 -6.34 4.80
CA LEU A 60 -3.50 -7.78 5.06
C LEU A 60 -4.38 -8.09 6.27
N LEU A 61 -4.27 -7.31 7.36
CA LEU A 61 -5.13 -7.47 8.53
C LEU A 61 -6.59 -7.17 8.20
N LEU A 62 -6.85 -6.16 7.39
CA LEU A 62 -8.20 -5.84 6.94
C LEU A 62 -8.77 -6.93 6.06
N LEU A 63 -8.00 -7.45 5.10
CA LEU A 63 -8.40 -8.61 4.28
C LEU A 63 -8.67 -9.86 5.13
N ALA A 64 -7.83 -10.15 6.11
CA ALA A 64 -8.04 -11.26 7.04
C ALA A 64 -9.33 -11.07 7.85
N THR A 65 -9.61 -9.83 8.27
CA THR A 65 -10.86 -9.50 8.97
C THR A 65 -12.08 -9.69 8.07
N PHE A 66 -12.00 -9.30 6.79
CA PHE A 66 -13.06 -9.56 5.81
C PHE A 66 -13.30 -11.06 5.61
N ALA A 67 -12.25 -11.87 5.55
CA ALA A 67 -12.37 -13.32 5.41
C ALA A 67 -12.93 -14.01 6.66
N ALA A 68 -12.65 -13.46 7.84
CA ALA A 68 -13.04 -14.05 9.12
C ALA A 68 -14.40 -13.59 9.66
N SER A 69 -14.98 -12.50 9.14
CA SER A 69 -16.19 -11.92 9.71
C SER A 69 -17.15 -11.36 8.66
N ASP A 70 -18.34 -11.93 8.62
CA ASP A 70 -19.40 -11.50 7.70
C ASP A 70 -20.23 -10.31 8.18
N SER A 71 -20.12 -9.96 9.46
CA SER A 71 -21.06 -9.07 10.16
C SER A 71 -20.43 -7.79 10.72
N SER A 72 -19.22 -7.41 10.29
CA SER A 72 -18.59 -6.17 10.79
C SER A 72 -19.22 -4.92 10.16
N PRO A 73 -19.94 -4.08 10.93
CA PRO A 73 -20.72 -2.96 10.38
C PRO A 73 -19.85 -1.84 9.79
N LEU A 74 -18.61 -1.70 10.27
CA LEU A 74 -17.62 -0.76 9.72
C LEU A 74 -17.25 -1.09 8.28
N LEU A 75 -17.17 -2.39 7.94
CA LEU A 75 -16.77 -2.87 6.62
C LEU A 75 -17.89 -2.74 5.57
N SER A 76 -19.12 -2.48 6.00
CA SER A 76 -20.30 -2.30 5.13
C SER A 76 -20.63 -0.85 4.75
N SER A 77 -19.82 0.13 5.18
CA SER A 77 -20.07 1.55 4.93
C SER A 77 -19.43 2.06 3.63
N PRO A 78 -20.11 2.88 2.81
CA PRO A 78 -19.51 3.54 1.65
C PRO A 78 -18.37 4.49 2.04
N GLN A 79 -18.44 5.12 3.23
CA GLN A 79 -17.38 5.99 3.75
C GLN A 79 -16.09 5.20 4.04
N TRP A 80 -16.21 3.91 4.34
CA TRP A 80 -15.06 3.05 4.51
C TRP A 80 -14.43 2.72 3.15
N ALA A 81 -15.22 2.39 2.14
CA ALA A 81 -14.70 2.13 0.80
C ALA A 81 -13.92 3.34 0.23
N THR A 82 -14.34 4.58 0.51
CA THR A 82 -13.63 5.78 0.07
C THR A 82 -12.28 5.98 0.78
N THR A 83 -12.16 5.67 2.07
CA THR A 83 -10.86 5.73 2.76
C THR A 83 -9.89 4.70 2.22
N ARG A 84 -10.37 3.49 1.92
CA ARG A 84 -9.56 2.44 1.27
C ARG A 84 -9.14 2.82 -0.16
N LEU A 85 -10.00 3.56 -0.88
CA LEU A 85 -9.64 4.09 -2.20
C LEU A 85 -8.48 5.07 -2.11
N LEU A 86 -8.49 5.98 -1.14
CA LEU A 86 -7.39 6.92 -0.92
C LEU A 86 -6.07 6.21 -0.61
N ALA A 87 -6.11 5.19 0.26
CA ALA A 87 -4.93 4.38 0.58
C ALA A 87 -4.37 3.65 -0.66
N CYS A 88 -5.27 3.08 -1.46
CA CYS A 88 -4.91 2.37 -2.69
C CYS A 88 -4.29 3.31 -3.73
N VAL A 89 -4.92 4.47 -3.98
CA VAL A 89 -4.40 5.49 -4.91
C VAL A 89 -3.06 6.05 -4.43
N GLY A 90 -2.90 6.30 -3.13
CA GLY A 90 -1.63 6.77 -2.56
C GLY A 90 -0.50 5.76 -2.78
N SER A 91 -0.72 4.50 -2.41
CA SER A 91 0.26 3.43 -2.60
C SER A 91 0.57 3.19 -4.09
N GLY A 92 -0.46 3.18 -4.93
CA GLY A 92 -0.33 3.04 -6.39
C GLY A 92 0.42 4.21 -7.04
N GLY A 93 0.20 5.44 -6.57
CA GLY A 93 0.93 6.62 -7.04
C GLY A 93 2.44 6.53 -6.77
N ILE A 94 2.82 6.09 -5.56
CA ILE A 94 4.24 5.85 -5.24
C ILE A 94 4.81 4.74 -6.12
N CYS A 95 4.06 3.65 -6.31
CA CYS A 95 4.48 2.54 -7.17
C CYS A 95 4.69 3.00 -8.62
N ALA A 96 3.80 3.84 -9.15
CA ALA A 96 3.93 4.41 -10.49
C ALA A 96 5.18 5.30 -10.63
N LEU A 97 5.51 6.09 -9.60
CA LEU A 97 6.74 6.89 -9.58
C LEU A 97 7.99 6.01 -9.56
N ILE A 98 7.98 4.91 -8.81
CA ILE A 98 9.06 3.92 -8.79
C ILE A 98 9.24 3.29 -10.17
N LEU A 99 8.16 2.83 -10.80
CA LEU A 99 8.20 2.20 -12.12
C LEU A 99 8.67 3.18 -13.19
N ARG A 100 8.17 4.43 -13.15
CA ARG A 100 8.64 5.49 -14.04
C ARG A 100 10.14 5.73 -13.90
N ARG A 101 10.63 5.82 -12.67
CA ARG A 101 12.06 5.97 -12.40
C ARG A 101 12.87 4.79 -12.95
N ALA A 102 12.38 3.57 -12.76
CA ALA A 102 13.05 2.37 -13.28
C ALA A 102 13.10 2.36 -14.82
N ALA A 103 12.07 2.89 -15.50
CA ALA A 103 12.04 3.03 -16.95
C ALA A 103 12.95 4.16 -17.47
N GLU A 104 13.23 5.19 -16.66
CA GLU A 104 14.17 6.27 -17.01
C GLU A 104 15.64 5.87 -16.76
N GLU A 105 15.90 4.88 -15.89
CA GLU A 105 17.24 4.38 -15.54
C GLU A 105 17.72 3.21 -16.43
N GLY A 106 16.86 2.64 -17.27
CA GLY A 106 17.16 1.52 -18.18
C GLY A 106 17.34 1.95 -19.63
#